data_AF-A0A6J0BSL3-F1
#
_entry.id   AF-A0A6J0BSL3-F1
#
_cell.length_a   1.000
_cell.length_b   1.000
_cell.length_c   1.000
_cell.angle_alpha   90.00
_cell.angle_beta   90.00
_cell.angle_gamma   90.00
#
_symmetry.space_group_name_H-M   'P 1'
#
loop_
_entity.id
_entity.type
_entity.pdbx_description
1 polymer ?
#
loop_
_entity_poly.entity_id
_entity_poly.type
_entity_poly.pdbx_seq_one_letter_code
_entity_poly.pdbx_strand_id
1 'polypeptide(L)'
;MFSNIERVRRTLICGPPELTETFMFEGAAHWAKQGSRVIYVTQNPIESLPPKYHDAPKPCVDTFQLIKFMYLPDHKSLMELLVELDTFASLPSALLIDKLDNYAEPTTWRGDYDVLLAKTCSFIIDAMNACSRILGKKVHVCASLRPETVGKVHFVYFDNVWKFSIDNNLADPIITLQKAFCTNGDRLFKFRSLEDRTVVLKQVLRFVDEH
;
A
#
# COMPACT_ATOMS: atom_id res chain seq x y z
N MET A 1 5.64 2.99 30.03
CA MET A 1 6.94 3.30 29.42
C MET A 1 7.18 2.24 28.33
N PHE A 2 6.60 2.44 27.15
CA PHE A 2 6.67 1.44 26.07
C PHE A 2 7.89 1.77 25.20
N SER A 3 8.94 0.96 25.29
CA SER A 3 9.97 0.89 24.26
C SER A 3 9.35 0.24 23.02
N ASN A 4 8.57 1.01 22.25
CA ASN A 4 7.99 0.55 20.99
C ASN A 4 9.10 0.53 19.94
N ILE A 5 9.76 -0.62 19.79
CA ILE A 5 10.35 -0.94 18.49
C ILE A 5 9.15 -1.01 17.54
N GLU A 6 9.02 -0.03 16.63
CA GLU A 6 7.97 -0.05 15.61
C GLU A 6 8.10 -1.34 14.80
N ARG A 7 7.15 -2.24 15.05
CA ARG A 7 7.10 -3.60 14.50
C ARG A 7 6.34 -3.65 13.18
N VAL A 8 5.49 -2.67 12.92
CA VAL A 8 4.69 -2.54 11.70
C VAL A 8 5.12 -1.26 11.00
N ARG A 9 5.68 -1.39 9.79
CA ARG A 9 5.92 -0.24 8.91
C ARG A 9 4.65 0.09 8.14
N ARG A 10 4.24 1.36 8.17
CA ARG A 10 2.93 1.82 7.69
C ARG A 10 3.14 2.83 6.58
N THR A 11 2.89 2.39 5.35
CA THR A 11 3.04 3.19 4.14
C THR A 11 1.68 3.47 3.52
N LEU A 12 1.48 4.72 3.10
CA LEU A 12 0.30 5.14 2.37
C LEU A 12 0.72 5.77 1.05
N ILE A 13 0.07 5.33 -0.02
CA ILE A 13 0.27 5.80 -1.38
C ILE A 13 -0.99 6.54 -1.82
N CYS A 14 -0.82 7.80 -2.20
CA CYS A 14 -1.90 8.70 -2.61
C CYS A 14 -1.67 9.07 -4.07
N GLY A 15 -2.64 8.93 -4.96
CA GLY A 15 -2.51 9.45 -6.31
C GLY A 15 -3.50 8.87 -7.32
N PRO A 16 -3.35 9.23 -8.60
CA PRO A 16 -4.19 8.70 -9.67
C PRO A 16 -4.21 7.16 -9.67
N PRO A 17 -5.38 6.51 -9.83
CA PRO A 17 -5.51 5.06 -9.76
C PRO A 17 -4.51 4.28 -10.62
N GLU A 18 -4.25 4.77 -11.83
CA GLU A 18 -3.36 4.12 -12.80
C GLU A 18 -1.91 4.01 -12.28
N LEU A 19 -1.48 5.03 -11.53
CA LEU A 19 -0.16 5.01 -10.88
C LEU A 19 -0.21 4.13 -9.65
N THR A 20 -1.18 4.35 -8.76
CA THR A 20 -1.22 3.65 -7.47
C THR A 20 -1.37 2.15 -7.65
N GLU A 21 -2.17 1.68 -8.60
CA GLU A 21 -2.34 0.25 -8.91
C GLU A 21 -1.00 -0.39 -9.29
N THR A 22 -0.26 0.25 -10.19
CA THR A 22 1.03 -0.27 -10.63
C THR A 22 2.05 -0.29 -9.48
N PHE A 23 2.09 0.77 -8.68
CA PHE A 23 2.96 0.85 -7.50
C PHE A 23 2.64 -0.20 -6.45
N MET A 24 1.36 -0.41 -6.17
CA MET A 24 0.90 -1.41 -5.22
C MET A 24 1.28 -2.81 -5.70
N PHE A 25 1.10 -3.10 -6.98
CA PHE A 25 1.49 -4.38 -7.56
C PHE A 25 3.01 -4.62 -7.51
N GLU A 26 3.82 -3.64 -7.90
CA GLU A 26 5.28 -3.73 -7.81
C GLU A 26 5.76 -3.85 -6.35
N GLY A 27 5.12 -3.16 -5.41
CA GLY A 27 5.37 -3.32 -3.98
C GLY A 27 5.11 -4.74 -3.49
N ALA A 28 3.98 -5.34 -3.90
CA ALA A 28 3.67 -6.73 -3.60
C ALA A 28 4.73 -7.69 -4.16
N ALA A 29 5.12 -7.51 -5.41
CA ALA A 29 6.16 -8.31 -6.05
C ALA A 29 7.52 -8.14 -5.38
N HIS A 30 7.87 -6.93 -4.95
CA HIS A 30 9.11 -6.64 -4.23
C HIS A 30 9.20 -7.38 -2.89
N TRP A 31 8.19 -7.26 -2.02
CA TRP A 31 8.19 -7.98 -0.74
C TRP A 31 8.15 -9.49 -0.93
N ALA A 32 7.41 -9.98 -1.92
CA ALA A 32 7.40 -11.40 -2.26
C ALA A 32 8.79 -11.89 -2.73
N LYS A 33 9.51 -11.11 -3.56
CA LYS A 33 10.89 -11.43 -3.98
C LYS A 33 11.85 -11.50 -2.79
N GLN A 34 11.58 -10.75 -1.72
CA GLN A 34 12.34 -10.81 -0.46
C GLN A 34 11.91 -11.97 0.46
N GLY A 35 11.01 -12.85 0.02
CA GLY A 35 10.52 -13.99 0.80
C GLY A 35 9.40 -13.65 1.77
N SER A 36 8.80 -12.46 1.70
CA SER A 36 7.62 -12.13 2.50
C SER A 36 6.37 -12.79 1.93
N ARG A 37 5.53 -13.32 2.82
CA ARG A 37 4.16 -13.70 2.46
C ARG A 37 3.33 -12.42 2.39
N VAL A 38 2.76 -12.18 1.23
CA VAL A 38 2.02 -10.97 0.90
C VAL A 38 0.53 -11.31 0.78
N ILE A 39 -0.32 -10.55 1.45
CA ILE A 39 -1.75 -10.51 1.16
C ILE A 39 -2.03 -9.21 0.41
N TYR A 40 -2.57 -9.34 -0.80
CA TYR A 40 -2.98 -8.21 -1.63
C TYR A 40 -4.51 -8.14 -1.67
N VAL A 41 -5.08 -7.14 -1.02
CA VAL A 41 -6.52 -6.89 -0.96
C VAL A 41 -6.90 -5.86 -2.01
N THR A 42 -7.94 -6.15 -2.78
CA THR A 42 -8.58 -5.20 -3.71
C THR A 42 -10.05 -5.58 -3.88
N GLN A 43 -10.89 -4.67 -4.38
CA GLN A 43 -12.32 -4.96 -4.56
C GLN A 43 -12.61 -5.85 -5.76
N ASN A 44 -11.82 -5.70 -6.84
CA ASN A 44 -12.10 -6.34 -8.12
C ASN A 44 -10.98 -7.31 -8.52
N PRO A 45 -11.30 -8.42 -9.20
CA PRO A 45 -10.30 -9.29 -9.79
C PRO A 45 -9.31 -8.53 -10.68
N ILE A 46 -8.02 -8.87 -10.56
CA ILE A 46 -6.99 -8.31 -11.43
C ILE A 46 -7.05 -9.07 -12.77
N GLU A 47 -7.65 -8.45 -13.79
CA GLU A 47 -7.85 -9.08 -15.10
C GLU A 47 -6.55 -9.16 -15.92
N SER A 48 -5.66 -8.19 -15.72
CA SER A 48 -4.36 -8.15 -16.38
C SER A 48 -3.31 -7.55 -15.45
N LEU A 49 -2.05 -7.93 -15.65
CA LEU A 49 -0.95 -7.31 -14.92
C LEU A 49 -0.90 -5.82 -15.24
N PRO A 50 -0.81 -4.92 -14.24
CA PRO A 50 -0.63 -3.50 -14.49
C PRO A 50 0.54 -3.26 -15.45
N PRO A 51 0.46 -2.20 -16.29
CA PRO A 51 1.55 -1.85 -17.19
C PRO A 51 2.85 -1.71 -16.39
N LYS A 52 3.87 -2.45 -16.80
CA LYS A 52 5.10 -2.57 -16.02
C LYS A 52 5.86 -1.26 -15.93
N TYR A 53 6.58 -1.12 -14.82
CA TYR A 53 7.58 -0.09 -14.62
C TYR A 53 9.00 -0.68 -14.73
N HIS A 54 9.53 -0.69 -15.96
CA HIS A 54 10.90 -1.06 -16.36
C HIS A 54 11.29 -2.54 -16.17
N ASP A 55 12.52 -2.88 -16.60
CA ASP A 55 13.23 -4.17 -16.68
C ASP A 55 13.35 -4.97 -15.37
N ALA A 56 12.35 -4.91 -14.49
CA ALA A 56 12.20 -5.89 -13.44
C ALA A 56 12.03 -7.26 -14.11
N PRO A 57 12.89 -8.25 -13.78
CA PRO A 57 12.66 -9.61 -14.26
C PRO A 57 11.24 -9.99 -13.87
N LYS A 58 10.51 -10.58 -14.84
CA LYS A 58 9.16 -11.12 -14.62
C LYS A 58 9.20 -11.85 -13.27
N PRO A 59 8.28 -11.55 -12.33
CA PRO A 59 8.26 -12.28 -11.09
C PRO A 59 8.22 -13.77 -11.44
N CYS A 60 9.16 -14.54 -10.89
CA CYS A 60 9.19 -15.98 -11.12
C CYS A 60 7.96 -16.60 -10.44
N VAL A 61 7.61 -17.83 -10.83
CA VAL A 61 6.49 -18.57 -10.25
C VAL A 61 6.56 -18.57 -8.72
N ASP A 62 7.76 -18.73 -8.15
CA ASP A 62 7.99 -18.75 -6.71
C ASP A 62 7.65 -17.41 -6.03
N THR A 63 7.85 -16.28 -6.72
CA THR A 63 7.44 -14.96 -6.21
C THR A 63 5.91 -14.87 -6.12
N PHE A 64 5.22 -15.33 -7.17
CA PHE A 64 3.74 -15.28 -7.19
C PHE A 64 3.11 -16.21 -6.16
N GLN A 65 3.74 -17.34 -5.83
CA GLN A 65 3.27 -18.25 -4.76
C GLN A 65 3.28 -17.59 -3.38
N LEU A 66 4.05 -16.53 -3.19
CA LEU A 66 4.09 -15.77 -1.94
C LEU A 66 3.05 -14.64 -1.90
N ILE A 67 2.35 -14.35 -3.00
CA ILE A 67 1.30 -13.33 -3.06
C ILE A 67 -0.07 -14.00 -3.10
N LYS A 68 -0.87 -13.76 -2.06
CA LYS A 68 -2.27 -14.17 -2.01
C LYS A 68 -3.16 -12.96 -2.32
N PHE A 69 -3.84 -13.00 -3.47
CA PHE A 69 -4.85 -12.01 -3.82
C PHE A 69 -6.17 -12.31 -3.11
N MET A 70 -6.77 -11.29 -2.51
CA MET A 70 -8.05 -11.35 -1.82
C MET A 70 -8.98 -10.29 -2.43
N TYR A 71 -10.09 -10.74 -3.01
CA TYR A 71 -11.07 -9.87 -3.66
C TYR A 71 -12.22 -9.60 -2.70
N LEU A 72 -12.17 -8.47 -2.00
CA LEU A 72 -13.11 -8.14 -0.94
C LEU A 72 -13.99 -6.97 -1.40
N PRO A 73 -15.29 -7.17 -1.66
CA PRO A 73 -16.12 -6.15 -2.29
C PRO A 73 -16.45 -4.96 -1.38
N ASP A 74 -16.46 -5.18 -0.06
CA ASP A 74 -16.99 -4.21 0.90
C ASP A 74 -16.20 -4.14 2.22
N HIS A 75 -16.54 -3.13 3.04
CA HIS A 75 -15.95 -2.90 4.37
C HIS A 75 -16.09 -4.11 5.29
N LYS A 76 -17.24 -4.78 5.28
CA LYS A 76 -17.52 -5.91 6.16
C LYS A 76 -16.57 -7.06 5.87
N SER A 77 -16.42 -7.40 4.60
CA SER A 77 -15.50 -8.43 4.11
C SER A 77 -14.04 -8.11 4.48
N LEU A 78 -13.65 -6.84 4.41
CA LEU A 78 -12.33 -6.39 4.88
C LEU A 78 -12.16 -6.60 6.40
N MET A 79 -13.16 -6.22 7.20
CA MET A 79 -13.09 -6.40 8.66
C MET A 79 -13.01 -7.87 9.05
N GLU A 80 -13.80 -8.74 8.40
CA GLU A 80 -13.75 -10.20 8.61
C GLU A 80 -12.35 -10.76 8.33
N LEU A 81 -11.72 -10.37 7.20
CA LEU A 81 -10.33 -10.75 6.92
C LEU A 81 -9.36 -10.29 8.01
N LEU A 82 -9.47 -9.03 8.46
CA LEU A 82 -8.53 -8.46 9.44
C LEU A 82 -8.64 -9.15 10.80
N VAL A 83 -9.84 -9.52 11.23
CA VAL A 83 -10.08 -10.22 12.50
C VAL A 83 -9.50 -11.63 12.49
N GLU A 84 -9.48 -12.30 11.34
CA GLU A 84 -9.00 -13.67 11.21
C GLU A 84 -7.51 -13.77 10.80
N LEU A 85 -6.88 -12.64 10.48
CA LEU A 85 -5.58 -12.60 9.81
C LEU A 85 -4.48 -13.33 10.61
N ASP A 86 -4.50 -13.23 11.93
CA ASP A 86 -3.54 -13.84 12.84
C ASP A 86 -3.80 -15.33 13.11
N THR A 87 -4.93 -15.86 12.62
CA THR A 87 -5.29 -17.29 12.70
C THR A 87 -4.88 -18.08 11.46
N PHE A 88 -4.41 -17.41 10.40
CA PHE A 88 -4.03 -18.08 9.17
C PHE A 88 -2.88 -19.06 9.39
N ALA A 89 -2.98 -20.25 8.78
CA ALA A 89 -1.92 -21.27 8.82
C ALA A 89 -0.56 -20.75 8.32
N SER A 90 -0.57 -19.70 7.50
CA SER A 90 0.61 -18.99 7.05
C SER A 90 0.38 -17.49 7.12
N LEU A 91 0.98 -16.86 8.13
CA LEU A 91 0.80 -15.44 8.43
C LEU A 91 1.47 -14.54 7.38
N PRO A 92 0.83 -13.42 7.00
CA PRO A 92 1.45 -12.42 6.16
C PRO A 92 2.55 -11.66 6.92
N SER A 93 3.63 -11.29 6.22
CA SER A 93 4.55 -10.25 6.67
C SER A 93 4.42 -8.95 5.88
N ALA A 94 3.58 -8.94 4.86
CA ALA A 94 3.15 -7.73 4.18
C ALA A 94 1.65 -7.80 3.85
N LEU A 95 0.93 -6.73 4.17
CA LEU A 95 -0.48 -6.53 3.83
C LEU A 95 -0.61 -5.30 2.94
N LEU A 96 -1.13 -5.49 1.73
CA LEU A 96 -1.43 -4.43 0.79
C LEU A 96 -2.93 -4.29 0.65
N ILE A 97 -3.45 -3.07 0.79
CA ILE A 97 -4.87 -2.77 0.62
C ILE A 97 -5.00 -1.70 -0.46
N ASP A 98 -5.47 -2.10 -1.63
CA ASP A 98 -5.70 -1.22 -2.75
C ASP A 98 -7.01 -0.46 -2.59
N LYS A 99 -7.00 0.85 -2.88
CA LYS A 99 -8.14 1.77 -2.82
C LYS A 99 -8.85 1.71 -1.47
N LEU A 100 -8.09 1.90 -0.39
CA LEU A 100 -8.57 1.85 0.99
C LEU A 100 -9.79 2.75 1.22
N ASP A 101 -9.83 3.89 0.54
CA ASP A 101 -10.93 4.85 0.59
C ASP A 101 -12.26 4.29 0.10
N ASN A 102 -12.26 3.30 -0.81
CA ASN A 102 -13.48 2.62 -1.25
C ASN A 102 -14.10 1.75 -0.15
N TYR A 103 -13.30 1.28 0.81
CA TYR A 103 -13.80 0.53 1.97
C TYR A 103 -14.35 1.45 3.05
N ALA A 104 -14.09 2.75 2.98
CA ALA A 104 -14.64 3.75 3.90
C ALA A 104 -15.83 4.52 3.29
N GLU A 105 -16.22 4.22 2.03
CA GLU A 105 -17.28 4.95 1.34
C GLU A 105 -18.67 4.57 1.90
N PRO A 106 -19.52 5.57 2.24
CA PRO A 106 -20.71 5.36 3.06
C PRO A 106 -21.88 4.84 2.21
N THR A 107 -21.85 3.58 1.81
CA THR A 107 -23.05 2.93 1.26
C THR A 107 -24.03 2.54 2.38
N THR A 108 -23.54 2.28 3.60
CA THR A 108 -24.36 1.83 4.74
C THR A 108 -24.02 2.49 6.08
N TRP A 109 -22.87 3.17 6.20
CA TRP A 109 -22.45 3.81 7.45
C TRP A 109 -23.13 5.17 7.65
N ARG A 110 -23.83 5.35 8.78
CA ARG A 110 -24.49 6.62 9.15
C ARG A 110 -23.62 7.55 10.00
N GLY A 111 -22.40 7.15 10.32
CA GLY A 111 -21.48 7.95 11.14
C GLY A 111 -20.52 8.78 10.29
N ASP A 112 -19.63 9.48 10.98
CA ASP A 112 -18.56 10.27 10.36
C ASP A 112 -17.58 9.36 9.58
N TYR A 113 -17.24 9.77 8.36
CA TYR A 113 -16.26 9.11 7.48
C TYR A 113 -14.90 9.00 8.16
N ASP A 114 -14.44 10.06 8.82
CA ASP A 114 -13.14 10.09 9.49
C ASP A 114 -13.09 9.08 10.64
N VAL A 115 -14.22 8.85 11.32
CA VAL A 115 -14.35 7.86 12.39
C VAL A 115 -14.33 6.43 11.82
N LEU A 116 -15.00 6.17 10.70
CA LEU A 116 -14.98 4.86 10.05
C LEU A 116 -13.56 4.53 9.56
N LEU A 117 -12.92 5.49 8.90
CA LEU A 117 -11.55 5.37 8.42
C LEU A 117 -10.57 5.13 9.57
N ALA A 118 -10.66 5.91 10.65
CA ALA A 118 -9.82 5.73 11.83
C ALA A 118 -9.96 4.33 12.43
N LYS A 119 -11.20 3.83 12.55
CA LYS A 119 -11.45 2.44 13.00
C LYS A 119 -10.81 1.43 12.07
N THR A 120 -11.03 1.55 10.77
CA THR A 120 -10.43 0.66 9.75
C THR A 120 -8.91 0.64 9.85
N CYS A 121 -8.27 1.81 9.95
CA CYS A 121 -6.81 1.90 10.14
C CYS A 121 -6.34 1.25 11.44
N SER A 122 -7.05 1.45 12.56
CA SER A 122 -6.74 0.77 13.81
C SER A 122 -6.79 -0.75 13.67
N PHE A 123 -7.85 -1.30 13.07
CA PHE A 123 -7.96 -2.75 12.83
C PHE A 123 -6.83 -3.29 11.95
N ILE A 124 -6.45 -2.57 10.89
CA ILE A 124 -5.32 -2.97 10.02
C ILE A 124 -4.02 -3.07 10.82
N ILE A 125 -3.75 -2.06 11.65
CA ILE A 125 -2.51 -2.01 12.43
C ILE A 125 -2.52 -3.07 13.53
N ASP A 126 -3.65 -3.29 14.21
CA ASP A 126 -3.77 -4.30 15.26
C ASP A 126 -3.60 -5.72 14.70
N ALA A 127 -4.24 -6.03 13.57
CA ALA A 127 -4.09 -7.32 12.89
C ALA A 127 -2.62 -7.59 12.50
N MET A 128 -1.94 -6.59 11.95
CA MET A 128 -0.53 -6.74 11.57
C MET A 128 0.43 -6.72 12.76
N ASN A 129 0.11 -6.02 13.85
CA ASN A 129 0.85 -6.13 15.10
C ASN A 129 0.76 -7.55 15.68
N ALA A 130 -0.43 -8.17 15.63
CA ALA A 130 -0.61 -9.56 16.03
C ALA A 130 0.25 -10.50 15.16
N CYS A 131 0.20 -10.34 13.84
CA CYS A 131 1.07 -11.08 12.90
C CYS A 131 2.56 -10.90 13.22
N SER A 132 3.01 -9.66 13.45
CA SER A 132 4.41 -9.36 13.81
C SER A 132 4.84 -10.03 15.11
N ARG A 133 3.97 -10.02 16.13
CA ARG A 133 4.25 -10.65 17.42
C ARG A 133 4.41 -12.16 17.28
N ILE A 134 3.57 -12.82 16.49
CA ILE A 134 3.66 -14.28 16.27
C ILE A 134 4.87 -14.62 15.41
N LEU A 135 5.14 -13.85 14.35
CA LEU A 135 6.26 -14.06 13.44
C LEU A 135 7.62 -13.68 14.05
N GLY A 136 7.64 -12.90 15.13
CA GLY A 136 8.88 -12.42 15.77
C GLY A 136 9.71 -11.46 14.90
N LYS A 137 9.13 -10.85 13.87
CA LYS A 137 9.81 -9.97 12.92
C LYS A 137 8.98 -8.73 12.56
N LYS A 138 9.63 -7.74 11.97
CA LYS A 138 8.94 -6.57 11.40
C LYS A 138 8.04 -6.99 10.23
N VAL A 139 6.91 -6.31 10.10
CA VAL A 139 5.93 -6.52 9.04
C VAL A 139 5.54 -5.19 8.39
N HIS A 140 4.89 -5.26 7.24
CA HIS A 140 4.59 -4.11 6.40
C HIS A 140 3.09 -3.99 6.14
N VAL A 141 2.59 -2.75 6.21
CA VAL A 141 1.28 -2.35 5.72
C VAL A 141 1.50 -1.32 4.63
N CYS A 142 0.87 -1.53 3.47
CA CYS A 142 0.80 -0.54 2.40
C CYS A 142 -0.65 -0.35 1.99
N ALA A 143 -1.13 0.88 1.96
CA ALA A 143 -2.46 1.19 1.45
C ALA A 143 -2.36 2.18 0.29
N SER A 144 -3.28 2.11 -0.66
CA SER A 144 -3.47 3.15 -1.68
C SER A 144 -4.79 3.89 -1.49
N LEU A 145 -4.86 5.14 -1.96
CA LEU A 145 -6.10 5.91 -2.03
C LEU A 145 -6.05 6.98 -3.13
N ARG A 146 -7.23 7.48 -3.49
CA ARG A 146 -7.40 8.63 -4.41
C ARG A 146 -6.84 9.92 -3.79
N PRO A 147 -6.28 10.86 -4.59
CA PRO A 147 -5.61 12.02 -4.04
C PRO A 147 -6.53 12.98 -3.27
N GLU A 148 -7.82 13.00 -3.62
CA GLU A 148 -8.83 13.85 -2.98
C GLU A 148 -9.22 13.37 -1.57
N THR A 149 -8.93 12.10 -1.23
CA THR A 149 -9.37 11.50 0.03
C THR A 149 -8.33 11.59 1.15
N VAL A 150 -7.11 12.09 0.87
CA VAL A 150 -6.09 12.31 1.91
C VAL A 150 -6.54 13.34 2.93
N GLY A 151 -7.04 12.86 4.07
CA GLY A 151 -7.33 13.65 5.27
C GLY A 151 -6.27 13.55 6.38
N LYS A 152 -6.46 14.33 7.45
CA LYS A 152 -5.60 14.36 8.65
C LYS A 152 -5.49 13.00 9.34
N VAL A 153 -6.58 12.23 9.34
CA VAL A 153 -6.66 10.88 9.95
C VAL A 153 -5.53 9.98 9.43
N HIS A 154 -5.26 10.00 8.13
CA HIS A 154 -4.22 9.17 7.52
C HIS A 154 -2.83 9.42 8.12
N PHE A 155 -2.49 10.67 8.42
CA PHE A 155 -1.19 11.03 9.00
C PHE A 155 -1.02 10.58 10.45
N VAL A 156 -2.11 10.22 11.14
CA VAL A 156 -2.05 9.62 12.48
C VAL A 156 -1.66 8.14 12.40
N TYR A 157 -2.11 7.47 11.34
CA TYR A 157 -1.97 6.01 11.21
C TYR A 157 -0.80 5.57 10.33
N PHE A 158 -0.35 6.40 9.40
CA PHE A 158 0.72 6.07 8.46
C PHE A 158 1.92 6.99 8.61
N ASP A 159 3.10 6.39 8.83
CA ASP A 159 4.37 7.11 9.01
C ASP A 159 4.97 7.55 7.67
N ASN A 160 4.71 6.77 6.63
CA ASN A 160 5.27 6.96 5.29
C ASN A 160 4.17 7.26 4.28
N VAL A 161 3.74 8.53 4.22
CA VAL A 161 2.75 8.98 3.25
C VAL A 161 3.43 9.55 2.01
N TRP A 162 3.09 8.99 0.86
CA TRP A 162 3.63 9.32 -0.46
C TRP A 162 2.52 9.80 -1.38
N LYS A 163 2.74 10.93 -2.05
CA LYS A 163 1.80 11.53 -2.99
C LYS A 163 2.35 11.50 -4.40
N PHE A 164 1.60 10.89 -5.31
CA PHE A 164 1.83 10.89 -6.74
C PHE A 164 1.01 11.99 -7.39
N SER A 165 1.65 12.68 -8.33
CA SER A 165 1.01 13.65 -9.21
C SER A 165 1.57 13.47 -10.62
N ILE A 166 0.74 13.73 -11.62
CA ILE A 166 1.12 13.72 -13.03
C ILE A 166 1.04 15.14 -13.54
N ASP A 167 2.13 15.65 -14.09
CA ASP A 167 2.11 16.88 -14.86
C ASP A 167 1.94 16.54 -16.34
N ASN A 168 0.73 16.76 -16.85
CA ASN A 168 0.34 16.53 -18.24
C ASN A 168 0.58 17.76 -19.13
N ASN A 169 1.12 18.87 -18.61
CA ASN A 169 1.32 20.10 -19.40
C ASN A 169 2.57 20.04 -20.30
N LEU A 170 3.31 18.94 -20.26
CA LEU A 170 4.53 18.71 -21.02
C LEU A 170 4.31 17.62 -22.07
N ALA A 171 5.09 17.67 -23.16
CA ALA A 171 5.05 16.66 -24.22
C ALA A 171 5.32 15.23 -23.69
N ASP A 172 6.11 15.12 -22.61
CA ASP A 172 6.34 13.90 -21.86
C ASP A 172 5.72 14.03 -20.45
N PRO A 173 4.83 13.11 -20.02
CA PRO A 173 4.25 13.19 -18.68
C PRO A 173 5.32 13.02 -17.62
N ILE A 174 5.41 13.97 -16.69
CA ILE A 174 6.30 13.87 -15.53
C ILE A 174 5.49 13.38 -14.34
N ILE A 175 5.88 12.24 -13.80
CA ILE A 175 5.33 11.68 -12.56
C ILE A 175 6.19 12.18 -11.42
N THR A 176 5.54 12.87 -10.50
CA THR A 176 6.18 13.42 -9.32
C THR A 176 5.71 12.65 -8.11
N LEU A 177 6.67 12.15 -7.34
CA LEU A 177 6.45 11.49 -6.06
C LEU A 177 7.00 12.37 -4.94
N GLN A 178 6.13 12.76 -4.02
CA GLN A 178 6.46 13.59 -2.88
C GLN A 178 6.13 12.90 -1.57
N LYS A 179 7.06 12.88 -0.61
CA LYS A 179 6.74 12.46 0.76
C LYS A 179 5.98 13.57 1.47
N ALA A 180 4.79 13.27 1.99
CA ALA A 180 3.87 14.29 2.50
C ALA A 180 4.25 14.86 3.88
N PHE A 181 5.21 14.27 4.60
CA PHE A 181 5.83 14.83 5.79
C PHE A 181 7.29 14.37 5.90
N CYS A 182 8.20 15.33 6.04
CA CYS A 182 9.58 15.07 6.42
C CYS A 182 10.04 16.21 7.32
N THR A 183 10.42 15.92 8.56
CA THR A 183 11.14 16.88 9.42
C THR A 183 12.51 17.26 8.84
N ASN A 184 13.00 16.46 7.88
CA ASN A 184 14.23 16.67 7.12
C ASN A 184 13.94 16.82 5.61
N GLY A 185 13.29 17.94 5.25
CA GLY A 185 13.17 18.42 3.87
C GLY A 185 12.17 17.65 3.00
N ASP A 186 11.35 18.38 2.23
CA ASP A 186 10.48 17.82 1.20
C ASP A 186 11.31 16.98 0.22
N ARG A 187 11.15 15.66 0.27
CA ARG A 187 11.80 14.76 -0.68
C ARG A 187 10.88 14.59 -1.88
N LEU A 188 11.36 15.10 -3.02
CA LEU A 188 10.68 15.09 -4.30
C LEU A 188 11.47 14.21 -5.26
N PHE A 189 10.82 13.17 -5.78
CA PHE A 189 11.36 12.38 -6.88
C PHE A 189 10.54 12.71 -8.13
N LYS A 190 11.23 13.03 -9.23
CA LYS A 190 10.62 13.26 -10.54
C LYS A 190 11.02 12.14 -11.48
N PHE A 191 10.04 11.54 -12.11
CA PHE A 191 10.20 10.46 -13.07
C PHE A 191 9.55 10.89 -14.38
N ARG A 192 10.12 10.49 -15.51
CA ARG A 192 9.44 10.61 -16.80
C ARG A 192 8.71 9.31 -17.09
N SER A 193 7.48 9.41 -17.59
CA SER A 193 6.86 8.32 -18.33
C SER A 193 7.56 8.23 -19.68
N LEU A 194 8.17 7.09 -19.99
CA LEU A 194 8.67 6.82 -21.34
C LEU A 194 7.48 6.56 -22.29
N GLU A 195 7.71 6.62 -23.61
CA GLU A 195 6.68 6.48 -24.66
C GLU A 195 5.88 5.16 -24.59
N ASP A 196 6.41 4.16 -23.90
CA ASP A 196 5.80 2.85 -23.63
C ASP A 196 4.98 2.80 -22.31
N ARG A 197 4.78 3.96 -21.65
CA ARG A 197 4.16 4.13 -20.31
C ARG A 197 5.00 3.61 -19.15
N THR A 198 6.27 3.31 -19.36
CA THR A 198 7.19 2.88 -18.32
C THR A 198 7.63 4.05 -17.42
N VAL A 199 7.62 3.86 -16.09
CA VAL A 199 8.00 4.85 -15.07
C VAL A 199 9.11 4.26 -14.22
N VAL A 200 10.15 5.04 -13.91
CA VAL A 200 11.36 4.56 -13.22
C VAL A 200 11.14 4.51 -11.72
N LEU A 201 11.15 3.33 -11.09
CA LEU A 201 10.72 3.17 -9.69
C LEU A 201 11.73 2.64 -8.67
N LYS A 202 12.86 2.11 -9.14
CA LYS A 202 13.81 1.38 -8.27
C LYS A 202 14.34 2.19 -7.08
N GLN A 203 14.32 3.52 -7.15
CA GLN A 203 14.81 4.39 -6.07
C GLN A 203 13.82 4.50 -4.90
N VAL A 204 12.52 4.32 -5.12
CA VAL A 204 11.49 4.50 -4.09
C VAL A 204 11.39 3.27 -3.19
N LEU A 205 11.37 2.06 -3.76
CA LEU A 205 11.23 0.82 -3.00
C LEU A 205 12.45 0.56 -2.09
N ARG A 206 13.67 0.83 -2.57
CA ARG A 206 14.88 0.78 -1.73
C ARG A 206 14.78 1.72 -0.53
N PHE A 207 14.18 2.89 -0.73
CA PHE A 207 14.05 3.88 0.32
C PHE A 207 13.02 3.50 1.41
N VAL A 208 11.91 2.84 1.02
CA VAL A 208 10.89 2.30 1.95
C VAL A 208 11.46 1.19 2.84
N ASP A 209 12.47 0.46 2.37
CA ASP A 209 13.14 -0.58 3.16
C ASP A 209 14.23 -0.01 4.10
N GLU A 210 14.84 1.13 3.76
CA GLU A 210 15.96 1.69 4.54
C GLU A 210 15.55 2.61 5.70
N HIS A 211 14.32 3.14 5.71
CA HIS A 211 13.81 4.06 6.74
C HIS A 211 12.50 3.52 7.34
#